data_AF-A0AAN6A7Z4-F1
#
_entry.id   AF-A0AAN6A7Z4-F1
#
_cell.length_a   1.000
_cell.length_b   1.000
_cell.length_c   1.000
_cell.angle_alpha   90.00
_cell.angle_beta   90.00
_cell.angle_gamma   90.00
#
_symmetry.space_group_name_H-M   'P 1'
#
loop_
_entity.id
_entity.type
_entity.pdbx_description
1 polymer ?
#
loop_
_entity_poly.entity_id
_entity_poly.type
_entity_poly.pdbx_seq_one_letter_code
_entity_poly.pdbx_strand_id
1 'polypeptide(L)'
;MKWDEVNFTKEQINNLYLEAVKQNGLALRYVKKQTEEICLESVRNNGLALEYIKEQTPKLCLEAVRQNGLALNYSQYKTEEICLEAVKQNGLALRYVKKQTDEICLEAVKQNPQALEFVY
;
A
#
# COMPACT_ATOMS: atom_id res chain seq x y z
N MET A 1 25.25 -24.16 -4.22
CA MET A 1 25.68 -22.79 -4.55
C MET A 1 25.35 -21.93 -3.35
N LYS A 2 26.36 -21.40 -2.65
CA LYS A 2 26.10 -20.46 -1.55
C LYS A 2 25.87 -19.08 -2.17
N TRP A 3 24.93 -18.32 -1.63
CA TRP A 3 24.65 -16.95 -2.09
C TRP A 3 25.88 -16.04 -2.00
N ASP A 4 26.79 -16.37 -1.08
CA ASP A 4 28.03 -15.65 -0.81
C ASP A 4 29.11 -15.90 -1.88
N GLU A 5 28.94 -16.90 -2.74
CA GLU A 5 29.86 -17.24 -3.83
C GLU A 5 29.54 -16.49 -5.13
N VAL A 6 28.41 -15.79 -5.19
CA VAL A 6 27.94 -15.09 -6.40
C VAL A 6 28.15 -13.58 -6.26
N ASN A 7 29.13 -13.05 -6.97
CA ASN A 7 29.45 -11.62 -7.00
C ASN A 7 28.50 -10.85 -7.92
N PHE A 8 27.32 -10.47 -7.42
CA PHE A 8 26.39 -9.60 -8.16
C PHE A 8 26.75 -8.12 -8.05
N THR A 9 26.56 -7.37 -9.13
CA THR A 9 26.63 -5.91 -9.10
C THR A 9 25.42 -5.31 -8.38
N LYS A 10 25.53 -4.04 -7.97
CA LYS A 10 24.39 -3.30 -7.37
C LYS A 10 23.18 -3.26 -8.32
N GLU A 11 23.43 -3.15 -9.62
CA GLU A 11 22.40 -3.14 -10.65
C GLU A 11 21.70 -4.49 -10.78
N GLN A 12 22.47 -5.58 -10.82
CA GLN A 12 21.90 -6.94 -10.86
C GLN A 12 21.03 -7.23 -9.63
N ILE A 13 21.47 -6.81 -8.43
CA ILE A 13 20.68 -6.95 -7.21
C ILE A 13 19.39 -6.11 -7.29
N ASN A 14 19.46 -4.89 -7.81
CA ASN A 14 18.28 -4.04 -7.99
C ASN A 14 17.27 -4.66 -8.95
N ASN A 15 17.73 -5.20 -10.08
CA ASN A 15 16.88 -5.89 -11.05
C ASN A 15 16.22 -7.14 -10.46
N LEU A 16 16.97 -7.91 -9.65
CA LEU A 16 16.40 -9.07 -8.94
C LEU A 16 15.30 -8.64 -7.96
N TYR A 17 15.51 -7.56 -7.19
CA TYR A 17 14.46 -7.04 -6.30
C TYR A 17 13.24 -6.56 -7.07
N LEU A 18 13.44 -5.86 -8.19
CA LEU A 18 12.36 -5.38 -9.04
C LEU A 18 11.53 -6.55 -9.60
N GLU A 19 12.20 -7.59 -10.09
CA GLU A 19 11.52 -8.79 -10.60
C GLU A 19 10.76 -9.54 -9.49
N ALA A 20 11.35 -9.63 -8.29
CA ALA A 20 10.71 -10.26 -7.15
C ALA A 20 9.41 -9.53 -6.74
N VAL A 21 9.41 -8.20 -6.65
CA VAL A 21 8.20 -7.44 -6.27
C VAL A 21 7.15 -7.42 -7.38
N LYS A 22 7.55 -7.51 -8.65
CA LYS A 22 6.62 -7.66 -9.78
C LYS A 22 5.85 -8.97 -9.73
N GLN A 23 6.49 -10.06 -9.27
CA GLN A 23 5.84 -11.36 -9.10
C GLN A 23 5.01 -11.42 -7.81
N ASN A 24 5.50 -10.82 -6.72
CA ASN A 24 4.79 -10.73 -5.45
C ASN A 24 5.20 -9.45 -4.70
N GLY A 25 4.29 -8.48 -4.61
CA GLY A 25 4.55 -7.19 -3.97
C GLY A 25 4.99 -7.31 -2.52
N LEU A 26 4.54 -8.35 -1.80
CA LEU A 26 4.95 -8.61 -0.41
C LEU A 26 6.42 -9.06 -0.30
N ALA A 27 7.07 -9.45 -1.40
CA ALA A 27 8.51 -9.71 -1.43
C ALA A 27 9.33 -8.46 -1.02
N LEU A 28 8.74 -7.26 -1.07
CA LEU A 28 9.34 -6.02 -0.58
C LEU A 28 9.90 -6.16 0.85
N ARG A 29 9.29 -7.01 1.70
CA ARG A 29 9.78 -7.29 3.08
C ARG A 29 11.23 -7.80 3.14
N TYR A 30 11.76 -8.35 2.05
CA TYR A 30 13.12 -8.87 1.94
C TYR A 30 14.08 -7.90 1.21
N VAL A 31 13.56 -6.81 0.64
CA VAL A 31 14.35 -5.82 -0.10
C VAL A 31 15.09 -4.92 0.89
N LYS A 32 16.42 -5.06 0.93
CA LYS A 32 17.26 -4.26 1.85
C LYS A 32 17.30 -2.78 1.47
N LYS A 33 17.50 -2.50 0.18
CA LYS A 33 17.56 -1.15 -0.39
C LYS A 33 16.35 -0.91 -1.29
N GLN A 34 15.41 -0.13 -0.78
CA GLN A 34 14.17 0.21 -1.47
C GLN A 34 14.39 1.46 -2.33
N THR A 35 14.16 1.37 -3.63
CA THR A 35 14.09 2.52 -4.54
C THR A 35 12.62 2.93 -4.72
N GLU A 36 12.36 4.15 -5.21
CA GLU A 36 10.99 4.58 -5.51
C GLU A 36 10.30 3.61 -6.48
N GLU A 37 11.01 3.16 -7.52
CA GLU A 37 10.49 2.20 -8.50
C GLU A 37 10.09 0.87 -7.85
N ILE A 38 10.96 0.27 -7.02
CA ILE A 38 10.66 -0.99 -6.34
C ILE A 38 9.45 -0.83 -5.41
N CYS A 39 9.39 0.27 -4.65
CA CYS A 39 8.25 0.55 -3.78
C CYS A 39 6.95 0.70 -4.59
N LEU A 40 6.99 1.48 -5.68
CA LEU A 40 5.82 1.73 -6.51
C LEU A 40 5.30 0.45 -7.17
N GLU A 41 6.19 -0.36 -7.74
CA GLU A 41 5.82 -1.65 -8.34
C GLU A 41 5.27 -2.61 -7.28
N SER A 42 5.82 -2.60 -6.06
CA SER A 42 5.32 -3.46 -4.98
C SER A 42 3.89 -3.13 -4.56
N VAL A 43 3.53 -1.84 -4.43
CA VAL A 43 2.17 -1.44 -4.02
C VAL A 43 1.15 -1.57 -5.15
N ARG A 44 1.59 -1.41 -6.41
CA ARG A 44 0.77 -1.70 -7.59
C ARG A 44 0.46 -3.20 -7.71
N ASN A 45 1.42 -4.06 -7.38
CA ASN A 45 1.18 -5.51 -7.33
C ASN A 45 0.30 -5.89 -6.14
N ASN A 46 0.61 -5.38 -4.94
CA ASN A 46 -0.15 -5.64 -3.72
C ASN A 46 -0.13 -4.41 -2.80
N GLY A 47 -1.28 -3.75 -2.62
CA GLY A 47 -1.39 -2.52 -1.82
C GLY A 47 -1.01 -2.72 -0.36
N LEU A 48 -1.14 -3.94 0.19
CA LEU A 48 -0.69 -4.25 1.54
C LEU A 48 0.84 -4.23 1.69
N ALA A 49 1.59 -4.27 0.59
CA ALA A 49 3.04 -4.08 0.61
C ALA A 49 3.47 -2.71 1.19
N LEU A 50 2.55 -1.74 1.26
CA LEU A 50 2.74 -0.47 1.95
C LEU A 50 3.24 -0.65 3.40
N GLU A 51 2.84 -1.73 4.07
CA GLU A 51 3.32 -2.12 5.41
C GLU A 51 4.86 -2.19 5.49
N TYR A 52 5.51 -2.61 4.41
CA TYR A 52 6.97 -2.84 4.37
C TYR A 52 7.76 -1.67 3.78
N ILE A 53 7.10 -0.61 3.32
CA ILE A 53 7.79 0.58 2.82
C ILE A 53 8.30 1.40 4.00
N LYS A 54 9.63 1.61 4.06
CA LYS A 54 10.29 2.36 5.14
C LYS A 54 9.97 3.85 5.07
N GLU A 55 10.10 4.42 3.88
CA GLU A 55 9.86 5.84 3.60
C GLU A 55 8.61 5.97 2.72
N GLN A 56 7.45 6.10 3.35
CA GLN A 56 6.19 6.27 2.63
C GLN A 56 6.08 7.70 2.07
N THR A 57 5.38 7.84 0.95
CA THR A 57 4.99 9.14 0.39
C THR A 57 3.47 9.15 0.19
N PRO A 58 2.83 10.33 0.12
CA PRO A 58 1.40 10.41 -0.21
C PRO A 58 1.03 9.68 -1.50
N LYS A 59 1.90 9.74 -2.52
CA LYS A 59 1.75 9.02 -3.80
C LYS A 59 1.73 7.50 -3.59
N LEU A 60 2.68 6.94 -2.84
CA LEU A 60 2.71 5.50 -2.55
C LEU A 60 1.48 5.05 -1.76
N CYS A 61 1.04 5.86 -0.80
CA CYS A 61 -0.16 5.58 -0.02
C CYS A 61 -1.42 5.61 -0.89
N LEU A 62 -1.55 6.61 -1.77
CA LEU A 62 -2.67 6.72 -2.69
C LEU A 62 -2.72 5.54 -3.66
N GLU A 63 -1.59 5.16 -4.26
CA GLU A 63 -1.50 4.00 -5.14
C GLU A 63 -1.84 2.69 -4.41
N ALA A 64 -1.37 2.55 -3.16
CA ALA A 64 -1.67 1.38 -2.34
C ALA A 64 -3.18 1.26 -2.02
N VAL A 65 -3.84 2.35 -1.64
CA VAL A 65 -5.29 2.30 -1.32
C VAL A 65 -6.16 2.13 -2.57
N ARG A 66 -5.71 2.63 -3.73
CA ARG A 66 -6.34 2.34 -5.03
C ARG A 66 -6.29 0.86 -5.36
N GLN A 67 -5.18 0.20 -5.04
CA GLN A 67 -5.03 -1.24 -5.25
C GLN A 67 -5.82 -2.05 -4.21
N ASN A 68 -5.74 -1.66 -2.94
CA ASN A 68 -6.46 -2.28 -1.82
C ASN A 68 -6.77 -1.25 -0.73
N GLY A 69 -8.05 -0.91 -0.55
CA GLY A 69 -8.50 0.11 0.39
C GLY A 69 -8.13 -0.19 1.84
N LEU A 70 -7.97 -1.47 2.21
CA LEU A 70 -7.50 -1.85 3.56
C LEU A 70 -6.02 -1.50 3.80
N ALA A 71 -5.24 -1.20 2.76
CA ALA A 71 -3.90 -0.66 2.91
C ALA A 71 -3.88 0.68 3.67
N LEU A 72 -5.02 1.37 3.77
CA LEU A 72 -5.17 2.55 4.61
C LEU A 72 -4.74 2.29 6.06
N ASN A 73 -4.92 1.07 6.57
CA ASN A 73 -4.44 0.66 7.90
C ASN A 73 -2.95 0.97 8.08
N TYR A 74 -2.13 0.64 7.07
CA TYR A 74 -0.67 0.79 7.08
C TYR A 74 -0.17 2.16 6.61
N SER A 75 -1.07 3.00 6.07
CA SER A 75 -0.70 4.32 5.56
C SER A 75 -0.32 5.28 6.69
N GLN A 76 0.85 5.91 6.58
CA GLN A 76 1.24 7.05 7.41
C GLN A 76 0.49 8.34 7.02
N TYR A 77 0.02 8.41 5.77
CA TYR A 77 -0.71 9.55 5.21
C TYR A 77 -2.20 9.22 5.05
N LYS A 78 -3.03 9.79 5.91
CA LYS A 78 -4.49 9.63 5.90
C LYS A 78 -5.16 10.97 5.59
N THR A 79 -4.79 11.57 4.46
CA THR A 79 -5.45 12.78 3.94
C THR A 79 -6.88 12.44 3.53
N GLU A 80 -7.73 13.45 3.42
CA GLU A 80 -9.11 13.27 2.97
C GLU A 80 -9.18 12.55 1.61
N GLU A 81 -8.34 12.93 0.65
CA GLU A 81 -8.22 12.26 -0.65
C GLU A 81 -7.89 10.77 -0.51
N ILE A 82 -6.86 10.41 0.27
CA ILE A 82 -6.45 9.01 0.44
C ILE A 82 -7.52 8.21 1.18
N CYS A 83 -8.16 8.80 2.20
CA CYS A 83 -9.25 8.15 2.92
C CYS A 83 -10.46 7.93 2.03
N LEU A 84 -10.86 8.93 1.23
CA LEU A 84 -11.98 8.85 0.31
C LEU A 84 -11.72 7.79 -0.76
N GLU A 85 -10.52 7.74 -1.32
CA GLU A 85 -10.14 6.71 -2.29
C GLU A 85 -10.15 5.30 -1.68
N ALA A 86 -9.67 5.16 -0.44
CA ALA A 86 -9.68 3.89 0.26
C ALA A 86 -11.11 3.36 0.51
N VAL A 87 -12.05 4.22 0.92
CA VAL A 87 -13.43 3.80 1.16
C VAL A 87 -14.21 3.56 -0.12
N LYS A 88 -13.90 4.28 -1.20
CA LYS A 88 -14.41 3.97 -2.56
C LYS A 88 -13.97 2.60 -3.02
N GLN A 89 -12.73 2.22 -2.72
CA GLN A 89 -12.20 0.90 -3.06
C GLN A 89 -12.80 -0.20 -2.15
N ASN A 90 -12.85 0.05 -0.84
CA ASN A 90 -13.43 -0.85 0.16
C ASN A 90 -14.03 -0.05 1.32
N GLY A 91 -15.36 -0.05 1.44
CA GLY A 91 -16.10 0.72 2.45
C GLY A 91 -15.74 0.34 3.88
N LEU A 92 -15.30 -0.90 4.13
CA LEU A 92 -14.81 -1.31 5.45
C LEU A 92 -13.48 -0.64 5.83
N ALA A 93 -12.78 -0.01 4.89
CA ALA A 93 -11.60 0.82 5.19
C ALA A 93 -11.96 2.04 6.08
N LEU A 94 -13.25 2.40 6.19
CA LEU A 94 -13.73 3.46 7.08
C LEU A 94 -13.24 3.27 8.52
N ARG A 95 -13.11 2.03 8.99
CA ARG A 95 -12.58 1.70 10.33
C ARG A 95 -11.15 2.21 10.59
N TYR A 96 -10.41 2.56 9.55
CA TYR A 96 -9.05 3.08 9.63
C TYR A 96 -8.96 4.59 9.37
N VAL A 97 -10.08 5.25 9.09
CA VAL A 97 -10.17 6.70 8.90
C VAL A 97 -10.18 7.38 10.28
N LYS A 98 -9.19 8.24 10.54
CA LYS A 98 -9.07 8.95 11.82
C LYS A 98 -10.01 10.16 11.94
N LYS A 99 -10.24 10.85 10.82
CA LYS A 99 -11.08 12.04 10.72
C LYS A 99 -12.12 11.78 9.64
N GLN A 100 -13.32 11.41 10.08
CA GLN A 100 -14.43 11.15 9.19
C GLN A 100 -15.08 12.48 8.77
N THR A 101 -15.42 12.58 7.49
CA THR A 101 -16.30 13.62 6.95
C THR A 101 -17.58 12.94 6.48
N ASP A 102 -18.68 13.71 6.39
CA ASP A 102 -19.95 13.18 5.88
C ASP A 102 -19.77 12.52 4.52
N GLU A 103 -18.95 13.11 3.64
CA GLU A 103 -18.63 12.53 2.32
C GLU A 103 -17.95 11.16 2.44
N ILE A 104 -16.92 11.02 3.29
CA ILE A 104 -16.22 9.75 3.49
C ILE A 104 -17.18 8.70 4.07
N CYS A 105 -17.99 9.05 5.08
CA CYS A 105 -18.95 8.13 5.70
C CYS A 105 -20.01 7.67 4.71
N LEU A 106 -20.62 8.61 3.98
CA LEU A 106 -21.65 8.32 2.99
C LEU A 106 -21.09 7.43 1.87
N GLU A 107 -19.90 7.73 1.36
CA GLU A 107 -19.28 6.92 0.30
C GLU A 107 -18.91 5.53 0.81
N ALA A 108 -18.41 5.40 2.04
CA ALA A 108 -18.12 4.10 2.67
C ALA A 108 -19.37 3.23 2.84
N VAL A 109 -20.46 3.78 3.38
CA VAL A 109 -21.73 3.06 3.61
C VAL A 109 -22.40 2.72 2.28
N LYS A 110 -22.30 3.60 1.28
CA LYS A 110 -22.77 3.33 -0.08
C LYS A 110 -22.00 2.19 -0.74
N GLN A 111 -20.68 2.13 -0.54
CA GLN A 111 -19.83 1.06 -1.07
C GLN A 111 -20.11 -0.27 -0.35
N ASN A 112 -20.19 -0.25 0.99
CA ASN A 112 -20.54 -1.39 1.82
C ASN A 112 -21.40 -0.93 3.01
N PRO A 113 -22.70 -1.31 3.07
CA PRO A 113 -23.59 -0.92 4.17
C PRO A 113 -23.12 -1.35 5.56
N GLN A 114 -22.31 -2.43 5.67
CA GLN A 114 -21.73 -2.85 6.95
C GLN A 114 -20.75 -1.80 7.51
N ALA A 115 -20.21 -0.90 6.67
CA ALA A 115 -19.37 0.20 7.12
C ALA A 115 -20.09 1.15 8.09
N LEU A 116 -21.43 1.11 8.15
CA LEU A 116 -22.22 1.88 9.11
C LEU A 116 -21.82 1.59 10.57
N GLU A 117 -21.32 0.37 10.86
CA GLU A 117 -20.78 0.01 12.19
C GLU A 117 -19.61 0.91 12.62
N PHE A 118 -18.89 1.52 11.68
CA PHE A 118 -17.69 2.31 11.95
C PHE A 118 -17.92 3.83 11.89
N VAL A 119 -19.15 4.30 11.67
CA VAL A 119 -19.49 5.74 11.67
C VAL A 119 -19.59 6.24 13.12
N TYR A 120 -18.91 7.35 13.46
CA TYR A 120 -18.94 7.94 14.81
C TYR A 120 -18.90 9.47 14.82
#